data_AF-A0A953N9B2-F1
#
_entry.id   AF-A0A953N9B2-F1
#
_cell.length_a   1.000
_cell.length_b   1.000
_cell.length_c   1.000
_cell.angle_alpha   90.00
_cell.angle_beta   90.00
_cell.angle_gamma   90.00
#
_symmetry.space_group_name_H-M   'P 1'
#
loop_
_entity.id
_entity.type
_entity.pdbx_description
1 polymer ?
#
loop_
_entity_poly.entity_id
_entity_poly.type
_entity_poly.pdbx_seq_one_letter_code
_entity_poly.pdbx_strand_id
1 'polypeptide(L)'
;MTCPAIAKHLIIEKEELAAMTTNTERDQNSAVANANPNNYKKIRAMNWAVAIFFIVGFGLMLLKSPTIVGSIWLLIFGFLFAGVPALTAIALTNDRVYFFSFSFFVNTKIRKMIRTAMFCANLIILLFGFVGIYLSISSKQYFTVFAPLIFLVLALLNINALKKIIYM
;
A
#
# COMPACT_ATOMS: atom_id res chain seq x y z
N MET A 1 26.09 -57.85 21.18
CA MET A 1 27.04 -56.73 21.40
C MET A 1 26.71 -55.65 20.38
N THR A 2 25.73 -54.79 20.67
CA THR A 2 25.30 -53.72 19.77
C THR A 2 26.17 -52.48 19.97
N CYS A 3 26.57 -51.89 18.84
CA CYS A 3 27.72 -51.00 18.70
C CYS A 3 27.48 -49.62 19.37
N PRO A 4 28.33 -49.17 20.30
CA PRO A 4 28.21 -47.86 20.99
C PRO A 4 28.38 -46.65 20.06
N ALA A 5 28.79 -46.86 18.81
CA ALA A 5 28.93 -45.82 17.80
C ALA A 5 27.58 -45.29 17.27
N ILE A 6 26.54 -46.16 17.20
CA ILE A 6 25.22 -45.79 16.66
C ILE A 6 24.46 -44.87 17.63
N ALA A 7 24.62 -45.11 18.94
CA ALA A 7 23.98 -44.29 19.96
C ALA A 7 24.54 -42.85 20.01
N LYS A 8 25.86 -42.67 19.77
CA LYS A 8 26.47 -41.34 19.71
C LYS A 8 26.00 -40.54 18.49
N HIS A 9 25.84 -41.19 17.34
CA HIS A 9 25.40 -40.53 16.12
C HIS A 9 23.95 -40.01 16.24
N LEU A 10 23.06 -40.77 16.88
CA LEU A 10 21.68 -40.38 17.14
C LEU A 10 21.52 -39.22 18.14
N ILE A 11 22.51 -39.02 19.03
CA ILE A 11 22.50 -37.90 19.98
C ILE A 11 22.92 -36.61 19.28
N ILE A 12 23.97 -36.67 18.45
CA ILE A 12 24.46 -35.52 17.67
C ILE A 12 23.38 -35.02 16.70
N GLU A 13 22.70 -35.93 16.01
CA GLU A 13 21.64 -35.58 15.05
C GLU A 13 20.42 -34.94 15.73
N LYS A 14 20.11 -35.33 16.97
CA LYS A 14 19.05 -34.69 17.77
C LYS A 14 19.43 -33.30 18.26
N GLU A 15 20.68 -33.07 18.62
CA GLU A 15 21.18 -31.75 19.05
C GLU A 15 21.23 -30.77 17.87
N GLU A 16 21.65 -31.22 16.69
CA GLU A 16 21.63 -30.38 15.47
C GLU A 16 20.20 -30.05 15.03
N LEU A 17 19.26 -31.00 15.11
CA LEU A 17 17.86 -30.74 14.79
C LEU A 17 17.21 -29.76 15.79
N ALA A 18 17.55 -29.84 17.07
CA ALA A 18 17.10 -28.91 18.11
C ALA A 18 17.73 -27.50 17.95
N ALA A 19 18.97 -27.42 17.48
CA ALA A 19 19.63 -26.16 17.15
C ALA A 19 19.05 -25.52 15.89
N MET A 20 18.63 -26.31 14.89
CA MET A 20 17.94 -25.80 13.70
C MET A 20 16.53 -25.28 14.02
N THR A 21 15.76 -25.95 14.89
CA THR A 21 14.41 -25.49 15.26
C THR A 21 14.43 -24.20 16.08
N THR A 22 15.40 -24.05 16.99
CA THR A 22 15.56 -22.82 17.79
C THR A 22 16.02 -21.62 16.97
N ASN A 23 16.87 -21.82 15.95
CA ASN A 23 17.22 -20.75 15.02
C ASN A 23 16.05 -20.39 14.09
N THR A 24 15.27 -21.38 13.63
CA THR A 24 14.07 -21.15 12.83
C THR A 24 13.01 -20.36 13.61
N GLU A 25 12.81 -20.64 14.90
CA GLU A 25 11.91 -19.87 15.76
C GLU A 25 12.43 -18.44 16.02
N ARG A 26 13.74 -18.26 16.17
CA ARG A 26 14.34 -16.92 16.34
C ARG A 26 14.20 -16.07 15.08
N ASP A 27 14.34 -16.66 13.89
CA ASP A 27 14.15 -15.98 12.62
C ASP A 27 12.66 -15.67 12.34
N GLN A 28 11.75 -16.59 12.71
CA GLN A 28 10.31 -16.34 12.64
C GLN A 28 9.88 -15.23 13.62
N ASN A 29 10.38 -15.23 14.86
CA ASN A 29 10.07 -14.18 15.83
C ASN A 29 10.66 -12.82 15.43
N SER A 30 11.78 -12.80 14.71
CA SER A 30 12.38 -11.58 14.14
C SER A 30 11.59 -11.06 12.93
N ALA A 31 11.03 -11.95 12.11
CA ALA A 31 10.14 -11.59 11.00
C ALA A 31 8.78 -11.05 11.51
N VAL A 32 8.23 -11.65 12.57
CA VAL A 32 6.98 -11.22 13.23
C VAL A 32 7.17 -9.89 13.99
N ALA A 33 8.31 -9.68 14.64
CA ALA A 33 8.62 -8.40 15.30
C ALA A 33 8.83 -7.22 14.32
N ASN A 34 9.31 -7.50 13.10
CA ASN A 34 9.44 -6.47 12.04
C ASN A 34 8.14 -6.22 11.27
N ALA A 35 7.13 -7.07 11.41
CA ALA A 35 5.79 -6.88 10.89
C ALA A 35 4.93 -6.00 11.82
N ASN A 36 5.47 -4.86 12.30
CA ASN A 36 4.72 -3.96 13.16
C ASN A 36 3.49 -3.39 12.41
N PRO A 37 2.25 -3.72 12.82
CA PRO A 37 1.02 -3.28 12.14
C PRO A 37 0.82 -1.76 12.16
N ASN A 38 1.61 -1.03 12.96
CA ASN A 38 1.58 0.43 13.05
C ASN A 38 2.52 1.17 12.07
N ASN A 39 3.43 0.49 11.36
CA ASN A 39 4.49 1.16 10.60
C ASN A 39 3.98 2.12 9.50
N TYR A 40 2.76 1.92 8.98
CA TYR A 40 2.19 2.76 7.92
C TYR A 40 0.96 3.58 8.35
N LYS A 41 0.70 3.72 9.66
CA LYS A 41 -0.48 4.46 10.17
C LYS A 41 -0.53 5.91 9.66
N LYS A 42 0.60 6.62 9.64
CA LYS A 42 0.70 8.00 9.14
C LYS A 42 0.42 8.10 7.64
N ILE A 43 1.04 7.22 6.84
CA ILE A 43 0.84 7.19 5.37
C ILE A 43 -0.61 6.84 5.02
N ARG A 44 -1.23 5.91 5.76
CA ARG A 44 -2.67 5.61 5.62
C ARG A 44 -3.55 6.81 5.91
N ALA A 45 -3.28 7.54 7.00
CA ALA A 45 -4.02 8.74 7.36
C ALA A 45 -3.90 9.83 6.28
N MET A 46 -2.70 10.04 5.72
CA MET A 46 -2.49 10.98 4.61
C MET A 46 -3.30 10.59 3.36
N ASN A 47 -3.30 9.32 2.99
CA ASN A 47 -4.09 8.84 1.86
C ASN A 47 -5.60 9.03 2.08
N TRP A 48 -6.10 8.74 3.29
CA TRP A 48 -7.50 9.00 3.64
C TRP A 48 -7.84 10.48 3.62
N ALA A 49 -6.97 11.34 4.15
CA ALA A 49 -7.17 12.79 4.12
C ALA A 49 -7.26 13.31 2.68
N VAL A 50 -6.36 12.85 1.79
CA VAL A 50 -6.40 13.20 0.37
C VAL A 50 -7.65 12.65 -0.31
N ALA A 51 -8.01 11.38 -0.06
CA ALA A 51 -9.23 10.79 -0.62
C ALA A 51 -10.49 11.59 -0.21
N ILE A 52 -10.63 11.94 1.07
CA ILE A 52 -11.76 12.73 1.57
C ILE A 52 -11.77 14.12 0.94
N PHE A 53 -10.61 14.79 0.87
CA PHE A 53 -10.49 16.10 0.24
C PHE A 53 -10.97 16.07 -1.22
N PHE A 54 -10.59 15.04 -1.98
CA PHE A 54 -11.06 14.86 -3.35
C PHE A 54 -12.53 14.49 -3.43
N ILE A 55 -13.04 13.58 -2.59
CA ILE A 55 -14.48 13.25 -2.57
C ILE A 55 -15.32 14.50 -2.33
N VAL A 56 -14.93 15.35 -1.38
CA VAL A 56 -15.62 16.62 -1.09
C VAL A 56 -15.48 17.58 -2.28
N GLY A 57 -14.27 17.76 -2.82
CA GLY A 57 -14.02 18.65 -3.96
C GLY A 57 -14.80 18.24 -5.22
N PHE A 58 -14.76 16.95 -5.59
CA PHE A 58 -15.52 16.39 -6.70
C PHE A 58 -17.02 16.46 -6.44
N GLY A 59 -17.48 16.20 -5.20
CA GLY A 59 -18.88 16.34 -4.82
C GLY A 59 -19.39 17.77 -5.03
N LEU A 60 -18.61 18.78 -4.62
CA LEU A 60 -18.95 20.19 -4.86
C LEU A 60 -18.95 20.55 -6.34
N MET A 61 -18.00 20.02 -7.12
CA MET A 61 -17.94 20.25 -8.57
C MET A 61 -19.13 19.60 -9.30
N LEU A 62 -19.56 18.41 -8.88
CA LEU A 62 -20.72 17.73 -9.46
C LEU A 62 -22.01 18.52 -9.25
N LEU A 63 -22.18 19.19 -8.10
CA LEU A 63 -23.34 20.05 -7.84
C LEU A 63 -23.40 21.28 -8.76
N LYS A 64 -22.26 21.72 -9.29
CA LYS A 64 -22.15 22.88 -10.19
C LYS A 64 -21.94 22.49 -11.65
N SER A 65 -21.88 21.21 -11.98
CA SER A 65 -21.60 20.75 -13.35
C SER A 65 -22.79 21.05 -14.27
N PRO A 66 -22.63 21.92 -15.28
CA PRO A 66 -23.75 22.33 -16.13
C PRO A 66 -24.10 21.30 -17.21
N THR A 67 -23.25 20.29 -17.44
CA THR A 67 -23.43 19.32 -18.51
C THR A 67 -23.23 17.88 -18.04
N ILE A 68 -24.04 16.97 -18.58
CA ILE A 68 -23.96 15.53 -18.30
C ILE A 68 -22.57 14.99 -18.66
N VAL A 69 -22.00 15.45 -19.79
CA VAL A 69 -20.65 15.06 -20.23
C VAL A 69 -19.59 15.49 -19.22
N GLY A 70 -19.67 16.73 -18.71
CA GLY A 70 -18.77 17.21 -17.65
C GLY A 70 -18.89 16.39 -16.36
N SER A 71 -20.10 16.01 -15.98
CA SER A 71 -20.35 15.16 -14.80
C SER A 71 -19.77 13.76 -14.94
N ILE A 72 -19.86 13.15 -16.14
CA ILE A 72 -19.26 11.83 -16.41
C ILE A 72 -17.74 11.90 -16.25
N TRP A 73 -17.09 12.91 -16.83
CA TRP A 73 -15.65 13.09 -16.68
C TRP A 73 -15.25 13.34 -15.22
N LEU A 74 -16.01 14.17 -14.49
CA LEU A 74 -15.82 14.40 -13.06
C LEU A 74 -15.92 13.10 -12.24
N LEU A 75 -16.84 12.20 -12.58
CA LEU A 75 -16.96 10.90 -11.92
C LEU A 75 -15.76 9.98 -12.21
N ILE A 76 -15.31 9.93 -13.47
CA ILE A 76 -14.15 9.11 -13.86
C ILE A 76 -12.88 9.62 -13.16
N PHE A 77 -12.61 10.92 -13.24
CA PHE A 77 -11.48 11.52 -12.56
C PHE A 77 -11.62 11.43 -11.03
N GLY A 78 -12.84 11.57 -10.51
CA GLY A 78 -13.14 11.35 -9.10
C GLY A 78 -12.76 9.96 -8.63
N PHE A 79 -13.16 8.93 -9.37
CA PHE A 79 -12.80 7.55 -9.04
C PHE A 79 -11.29 7.32 -9.08
N LEU A 80 -10.58 7.92 -10.05
CA LEU A 80 -9.12 7.79 -10.13
C LEU A 80 -8.40 8.52 -8.99
N PHE A 81 -8.70 9.80 -8.78
CA PHE A 81 -7.95 10.66 -7.86
C PHE A 81 -8.37 10.50 -6.39
N ALA A 82 -9.61 10.12 -6.09
CA ALA A 82 -10.01 9.74 -4.74
C ALA A 82 -9.88 8.22 -4.48
N GLY A 83 -10.20 7.39 -5.48
CA GLY A 83 -10.20 5.95 -5.31
C GLY A 83 -8.80 5.36 -5.16
N VAL A 84 -7.80 5.84 -5.91
CA VAL A 84 -6.43 5.29 -5.76
C VAL A 84 -5.83 5.57 -4.38
N PRO A 85 -5.89 6.79 -3.81
CA PRO A 85 -5.48 7.01 -2.43
C PRO A 85 -6.26 6.15 -1.42
N ALA A 86 -7.58 6.06 -1.55
CA ALA A 86 -8.41 5.24 -0.65
C ALA A 86 -8.04 3.75 -0.70
N LEU A 87 -7.91 3.18 -1.90
CA LEU A 87 -7.51 1.79 -2.10
C LEU A 87 -6.06 1.54 -1.67
N THR A 88 -5.18 2.53 -1.82
CA THR A 88 -3.81 2.46 -1.31
C THR A 88 -3.77 2.43 0.22
N ALA A 89 -4.59 3.23 0.90
CA ALA A 89 -4.72 3.20 2.36
C ALA A 89 -5.20 1.82 2.85
N ILE A 90 -6.12 1.20 2.11
CA ILE A 90 -6.61 -0.15 2.38
C ILE A 90 -5.51 -1.18 2.12
N ALA A 91 -4.77 -1.09 1.02
CA ALA A 91 -3.69 -2.00 0.67
C ALA A 91 -2.54 -1.99 1.68
N LEU A 92 -2.29 -0.84 2.31
CA LEU A 92 -1.31 -0.63 3.39
C LEU A 92 -1.78 -1.16 4.76
N THR A 93 -3.03 -1.62 4.88
CA THR A 93 -3.56 -2.21 6.12
C THR A 93 -3.27 -3.71 6.17
N ASN A 94 -2.75 -4.20 7.29
CA ASN A 94 -2.53 -5.64 7.54
C ASN A 94 -3.76 -6.32 8.15
N ASP A 95 -4.68 -5.56 8.73
CA ASP A 95 -5.90 -6.08 9.35
C ASP A 95 -6.95 -6.52 8.31
N ARG A 96 -8.08 -7.04 8.80
CA ARG A 96 -9.27 -7.29 7.97
C ARG A 96 -9.68 -5.98 7.31
N VAL A 97 -9.98 -6.04 6.01
CA VAL A 97 -10.55 -4.89 5.30
C VAL A 97 -12.00 -4.78 5.75
N TYR A 98 -12.30 -3.79 6.59
CA TYR A 98 -13.66 -3.46 6.99
C TYR A 98 -14.22 -2.47 5.97
N PHE A 99 -15.05 -2.97 5.06
CA PHE A 99 -15.90 -2.13 4.22
C PHE A 99 -17.30 -2.21 4.82
N PHE A 100 -17.86 -1.11 5.32
CA PHE A 100 -19.26 -1.07 5.80
C PHE A 100 -19.62 -2.20 6.78
N SER A 101 -18.81 -2.43 7.82
CA SER A 101 -19.00 -3.50 8.82
C SER A 101 -18.95 -4.95 8.29
N PHE A 102 -18.73 -5.18 7.00
CA PHE A 102 -18.46 -6.52 6.46
C PHE A 102 -16.95 -6.80 6.48
N SER A 103 -16.55 -7.84 7.21
CA SER A 103 -15.18 -8.33 7.18
C SER A 103 -14.99 -9.29 6.02
N PHE A 104 -14.29 -8.87 4.96
CA PHE A 104 -13.87 -9.80 3.92
C PHE A 104 -12.57 -10.48 4.34
N PHE A 105 -12.59 -11.82 4.43
CA PHE A 105 -11.37 -12.63 4.50
C PHE A 105 -10.72 -12.62 3.12
N VAL A 106 -9.86 -11.62 2.88
CA VAL A 106 -9.09 -11.53 1.65
C VAL A 106 -7.96 -12.56 1.72
N ASN A 107 -8.04 -13.60 0.90
CA ASN A 107 -6.99 -14.60 0.70
C ASN A 107 -5.64 -13.89 0.44
N THR A 108 -4.53 -14.41 0.97
CA THR A 108 -3.18 -13.85 0.85
C THR A 108 -2.79 -13.57 -0.61
N LYS A 109 -3.22 -14.41 -1.56
CA LYS A 109 -3.04 -14.17 -3.01
C LYS A 109 -3.72 -12.89 -3.50
N ILE A 110 -4.98 -12.67 -3.12
CA ILE A 110 -5.76 -11.49 -3.53
C ILE A 110 -5.15 -10.23 -2.91
N ARG A 111 -4.73 -10.29 -1.64
CA ARG A 111 -4.07 -9.16 -0.97
C ARG A 111 -2.77 -8.77 -1.67
N LYS A 112 -1.95 -9.76 -2.08
CA LYS A 112 -0.73 -9.50 -2.86
C LYS A 112 -1.05 -8.86 -4.20
N MET A 113 -2.07 -9.36 -4.91
CA MET A 113 -2.52 -8.79 -6.18
C MET A 113 -2.98 -7.33 -6.04
N ILE A 114 -3.78 -7.01 -5.01
CA ILE A 114 -4.23 -5.64 -4.72
C ILE A 114 -3.03 -4.73 -4.43
N ARG A 115 -2.06 -5.18 -3.63
CA ARG A 115 -0.86 -4.40 -3.31
C ARG A 115 -0.04 -4.10 -4.56
N THR A 116 0.17 -5.08 -5.43
CA THR A 116 0.86 -4.89 -6.71
C THR A 116 0.12 -3.94 -7.63
N ALA A 117 -1.21 -4.07 -7.74
CA ALA A 117 -2.03 -3.16 -8.53
C ALA A 117 -1.93 -1.72 -8.02
N MET A 118 -1.99 -1.51 -6.70
CA MET A 118 -1.83 -0.19 -6.09
C MET A 118 -0.42 0.36 -6.26
N PHE A 119 0.61 -0.49 -6.25
CA PHE A 119 1.97 -0.08 -6.55
C PHE A 119 2.07 0.50 -7.97
N CYS A 120 1.54 -0.23 -8.96
CA CYS A 120 1.49 0.24 -10.35
C CYS A 120 0.65 1.52 -10.51
N ALA A 121 -0.50 1.61 -9.83
CA ALA A 121 -1.36 2.79 -9.87
C ALA A 121 -0.66 4.04 -9.32
N ASN A 122 0.07 3.92 -8.20
CA ASN A 122 0.86 5.04 -7.67
C ASN A 122 2.02 5.44 -8.61
N LEU A 123 2.58 4.49 -9.36
CA LEU A 123 3.61 4.77 -10.36
C LEU A 123 3.04 5.56 -11.55
N ILE A 124 1.81 5.25 -11.96
CA ILE A 124 1.07 6.04 -12.96
C ILE A 124 0.78 7.45 -12.42
N ILE A 125 0.32 7.58 -11.17
CA ILE A 125 0.09 8.91 -10.54
C ILE A 125 1.38 9.72 -10.48
N LEU A 126 2.52 9.08 -10.20
CA LEU A 126 3.83 9.75 -10.21
C LEU A 126 4.10 10.40 -11.58
N LEU A 127 3.87 9.67 -12.68
CA LEU A 127 4.02 10.18 -14.04
C LEU A 127 3.05 11.33 -14.31
N PHE A 128 1.78 11.21 -13.93
CA PHE A 128 0.81 12.29 -14.05
C PHE A 128 1.20 13.53 -13.24
N GLY A 129 1.83 13.36 -12.07
CA GLY A 129 2.38 14.45 -11.27
C GLY A 129 3.43 15.24 -12.04
N PHE A 130 4.40 14.57 -12.67
CA PHE A 130 5.42 15.24 -13.49
C PHE A 130 4.80 15.96 -14.70
N VAL A 131 3.85 15.32 -15.39
CA VAL A 131 3.11 15.94 -16.50
C VAL A 131 2.36 17.18 -16.04
N GLY A 132 1.69 17.10 -14.88
CA GLY A 132 0.95 18.22 -14.29
C GLY A 132 1.86 19.40 -13.93
N ILE A 133 3.04 19.14 -13.37
CA ILE A 133 4.06 20.16 -13.08
C ILE A 133 4.51 20.82 -14.39
N TYR A 134 4.87 20.03 -15.40
CA TYR A 134 5.31 20.53 -16.71
C TYR A 134 4.25 21.43 -17.37
N LEU A 135 3.00 20.98 -17.40
CA LEU A 135 1.88 21.76 -17.96
C LEU A 135 1.66 23.06 -17.18
N SER A 136 1.72 23.01 -15.85
CA SER A 136 1.52 24.20 -15.01
C SER A 136 2.60 25.27 -15.25
N ILE A 137 3.87 24.85 -15.38
CA ILE A 137 4.99 25.75 -15.70
C ILE A 137 4.81 26.32 -17.12
N SER A 138 4.48 25.47 -18.10
CA SER A 138 4.26 25.88 -19.50
C SER A 138 3.13 26.91 -19.62
N SER A 139 2.05 26.73 -18.85
CA SER A 139 0.92 27.67 -18.78
C SER A 139 1.15 28.87 -17.86
N LYS A 140 2.36 29.03 -17.28
CA LYS A 140 2.71 30.12 -16.33
C LYS A 140 1.84 30.16 -15.06
N GLN A 141 1.21 29.04 -14.71
CA GLN A 141 0.37 28.92 -13.52
C GLN A 141 1.20 28.33 -12.37
N TYR A 142 2.09 29.14 -11.80
CA TYR A 142 3.03 28.64 -10.78
C TYR A 142 2.34 28.16 -9.49
N PHE A 143 1.18 28.75 -9.14
CA PHE A 143 0.45 28.33 -7.94
C PHE A 143 -0.20 26.94 -8.10
N THR A 144 -0.59 26.54 -9.32
CA THR A 144 -1.20 25.24 -9.55
C THR A 144 -0.19 24.10 -9.49
N VAL A 145 1.12 24.39 -9.50
CA VAL A 145 2.23 23.43 -9.34
C VAL A 145 2.21 22.72 -7.98
N PHE A 146 1.69 23.36 -6.92
CA PHE A 146 1.66 22.75 -5.58
C PHE A 146 0.78 21.50 -5.51
N ALA A 147 -0.35 21.49 -6.24
CA ALA A 147 -1.28 20.36 -6.26
C ALA A 147 -0.63 19.06 -6.79
N PRO A 148 -0.04 19.02 -8.01
CA PRO A 148 0.64 17.82 -8.49
C PRO A 148 1.90 17.47 -7.68
N LEU A 149 2.55 18.45 -7.04
CA LEU A 149 3.69 18.20 -6.17
C LEU A 149 3.31 17.41 -4.91
N ILE A 150 2.19 17.77 -4.26
CA ILE A 150 1.66 17.02 -3.11
C ILE A 150 1.35 15.56 -3.50
N PHE A 151 0.75 15.36 -4.68
CA PHE A 151 0.49 14.01 -5.20
C PHE A 151 1.76 13.22 -5.47
N LEU A 152 2.79 13.87 -6.01
CA LEU A 152 4.05 13.24 -6.31
C LEU A 152 4.74 12.75 -5.02
N VAL A 153 4.76 13.60 -3.99
CA VAL A 153 5.30 13.22 -2.67
C VAL A 153 4.50 12.07 -2.06
N LEU A 154 3.16 12.13 -2.11
CA LEU A 154 2.31 11.06 -1.58
C LEU A 154 2.51 9.74 -2.35
N ALA A 155 2.59 9.79 -3.67
CA ALA A 155 2.83 8.63 -4.52
C ALA A 155 4.19 7.98 -4.21
N LEU A 156 5.26 8.77 -4.01
CA LEU A 156 6.57 8.27 -3.58
C LEU A 156 6.50 7.55 -2.23
N LEU A 157 5.84 8.14 -1.24
CA LEU A 157 5.66 7.53 0.08
C LEU A 157 4.89 6.20 -0.02
N ASN A 158 3.84 6.16 -0.84
CA ASN A 158 3.05 4.97 -1.10
C ASN A 158 3.85 3.87 -1.80
N ILE A 159 4.62 4.21 -2.83
CA ILE A 159 5.50 3.28 -3.56
C ILE A 159 6.52 2.67 -2.61
N ASN A 160 7.19 3.48 -1.77
CA ASN A 160 8.17 2.98 -0.80
C ASN A 160 7.53 2.04 0.23
N ALA A 161 6.36 2.41 0.75
CA ALA A 161 5.63 1.59 1.70
C ALA A 161 5.16 0.27 1.07
N LEU A 162 4.56 0.31 -0.13
CA LEU A 162 4.08 -0.88 -0.83
C LEU A 162 5.23 -1.80 -1.26
N LYS A 163 6.36 -1.24 -1.73
CA LYS A 163 7.56 -2.02 -2.06
C LYS A 163 8.04 -2.82 -0.84
N LYS A 164 8.16 -2.17 0.32
CA LYS A 164 8.59 -2.85 1.55
C LYS A 164 7.62 -3.96 2.00
N ILE A 165 6.34 -3.86 1.66
CA ILE A 165 5.33 -4.87 2.02
C ILE A 165 5.25 -6.02 1.00
N ILE A 166 5.55 -5.77 -0.28
CA ILE A 166 5.44 -6.77 -1.36
C ILE A 166 6.66 -7.70 -1.42
N TYR A 167 7.85 -7.16 -1.13
CA TYR A 167 9.14 -7.84 -1.28
C TYR A 167 9.75 -8.32 0.06
N MET A 168 8.98 -8.23 1.15
CA MET A 168 9.29 -8.81 2.47
C MET A 168 8.48 -10.10 2.63
#